data_AF-A0A7S2CG61-F1
#
_entry.id   AF-A0A7S2CG61-F1
#
_cell.length_a   1.000
_cell.length_b   1.000
_cell.length_c   1.000
_cell.angle_alpha   90.00
_cell.angle_beta   90.00
_cell.angle_gamma   90.00
#
_symmetry.space_group_name_H-M   'P 1'
#
loop_
_entity.id
_entity.type
_entity.pdbx_description
1 polymer ?
#
loop_
_entity_poly.entity_id
_entity_poly.type
_entity_poly.pdbx_seq_one_letter_code
_entity_poly.pdbx_strand_id
1 'polypeptide(L)'
;MSVEEVTFFYCHRLFHENKRLYAAIHKIHHTWTAPVSFVAIYCHPLEHIICNITPLLLGPVLCGSHVAAIGVFIFLGLVHTLAVHSGFWICDDNGMHDEHHAKFTVNYGVLGVLDMWYGTYRLPAGAAGG
;
A
#
# COMPACT_ATOMS: atom_id res chain seq x y z
N MET A 1 4.47 -10.25 -3.66
CA MET A 1 4.91 -9.34 -4.73
C MET A 1 3.96 -9.33 -5.93
N SER A 2 3.97 -10.25 -6.92
CA SER A 2 3.06 -10.08 -8.09
C SER A 2 1.56 -10.21 -7.78
N VAL A 3 1.16 -11.23 -7.01
CA VAL A 3 -0.25 -11.42 -6.59
C VAL A 3 -0.70 -10.27 -5.69
N GLU A 4 0.19 -9.85 -4.78
CA GLU A 4 -0.01 -8.74 -3.86
C GLU A 4 -0.20 -7.41 -4.61
N GLU A 5 0.68 -7.07 -5.56
CA GLU A 5 0.56 -5.88 -6.40
C GLU A 5 -0.80 -5.82 -7.10
N VAL A 6 -1.20 -6.93 -7.75
CA VAL A 6 -2.47 -7.02 -8.45
C VAL A 6 -3.65 -6.85 -7.51
N THR A 7 -3.69 -7.61 -6.43
CA THR A 7 -4.84 -7.60 -5.52
C THR A 7 -4.94 -6.30 -4.74
N PHE A 8 -3.83 -5.79 -4.21
CA PHE A 8 -3.76 -4.50 -3.52
C PHE A 8 -4.22 -3.36 -4.43
N PHE A 9 -3.65 -3.25 -5.63
CA PHE A 9 -3.99 -2.17 -6.56
C PHE A 9 -5.50 -2.09 -6.83
N TYR A 10 -6.14 -3.21 -7.15
CA TYR A 10 -7.58 -3.19 -7.48
C TYR A 10 -8.47 -2.93 -6.27
N CYS A 11 -8.19 -3.53 -5.11
CA CYS A 11 -9.03 -3.27 -3.93
C CYS A 11 -8.82 -1.84 -3.39
N HIS A 12 -7.57 -1.37 -3.38
CA HIS A 12 -7.22 -0.04 -2.92
C HIS A 12 -7.82 1.04 -3.82
N ARG A 13 -7.66 0.89 -5.14
CA ARG A 13 -8.27 1.79 -6.12
C ARG A 13 -9.80 1.81 -6.03
N LEU A 14 -10.43 0.65 -5.83
CA LEU A 14 -11.88 0.58 -5.60
C LEU A 14 -12.31 1.36 -4.35
N PHE A 15 -11.52 1.28 -3.27
CA PHE A 15 -11.79 1.97 -2.02
C PHE A 15 -11.63 3.48 -2.15
N HIS A 16 -10.78 3.95 -3.06
CA HIS A 16 -10.67 5.35 -3.45
C HIS A 16 -11.79 5.82 -4.38
N GLU A 17 -12.07 5.09 -5.46
CA GLU A 17 -13.00 5.52 -6.51
C GLU A 17 -14.46 5.46 -6.04
N ASN A 18 -14.81 4.49 -5.19
CA ASN A 18 -16.14 4.40 -4.62
C ASN A 18 -16.30 5.38 -3.44
N LYS A 19 -17.05 6.46 -3.66
CA LYS A 19 -17.30 7.52 -2.67
C LYS A 19 -17.78 7.01 -1.29
N ARG A 20 -18.57 5.94 -1.24
CA ARG A 20 -19.08 5.37 0.03
C ARG A 20 -17.99 4.62 0.77
N LEU A 21 -17.23 3.78 0.05
CA LEU A 21 -16.09 3.06 0.63
C LEU A 21 -15.01 4.04 1.07
N TYR A 22 -14.71 5.06 0.27
CA TYR A 22 -13.76 6.09 0.63
C TYR A 22 -14.19 6.79 1.92
N ALA A 23 -15.38 7.40 1.93
CA ALA A 23 -15.81 8.23 3.05
C ALA A 23 -15.99 7.45 4.37
N ALA A 24 -16.44 6.19 4.31
CA ALA A 24 -16.74 5.40 5.49
C ALA A 24 -15.58 4.52 5.99
N ILE A 25 -14.66 4.14 5.10
CA ILE A 25 -13.64 3.13 5.38
C ILE A 25 -12.26 3.75 5.15
N HIS A 26 -11.93 4.05 3.89
CA HIS A 26 -10.55 4.35 3.50
C HIS A 26 -10.06 5.75 3.93
N LYS A 27 -10.98 6.69 4.14
CA LYS A 27 -10.64 8.02 4.66
C LYS A 27 -10.00 7.96 6.05
N ILE A 28 -10.26 6.89 6.83
CA ILE A 28 -9.66 6.69 8.15
C ILE A 28 -8.15 6.46 8.02
N HIS A 29 -7.72 5.68 7.03
CA HIS A 29 -6.30 5.49 6.72
C HIS A 29 -5.64 6.82 6.30
N HIS A 30 -6.34 7.61 5.50
CA HIS A 30 -5.93 8.95 5.07
C HIS A 30 -6.11 10.06 6.13
N THR A 31 -6.22 9.71 7.42
CA THR A 31 -6.30 10.69 8.51
C THR A 31 -5.03 11.53 8.61
N TRP A 32 -3.86 10.92 8.35
CA TRP A 32 -2.58 11.63 8.30
C TRP A 32 -2.09 11.74 6.87
N THR A 33 -2.09 12.98 6.35
CA THR A 33 -1.58 13.28 5.00
C THR A 33 -0.06 13.20 4.92
N ALA A 34 0.64 13.41 6.03
CA ALA A 34 2.03 13.05 6.21
C ALA A 34 2.05 11.76 7.08
N PRO A 35 2.15 10.57 6.47
CA PRO A 35 2.14 9.33 7.22
C PRO A 35 3.35 9.22 8.15
N VAL A 36 3.18 8.51 9.26
CA VAL A 36 4.26 8.13 10.18
C VAL A 36 4.17 6.65 10.49
N SER A 37 5.30 5.96 10.64
CA SER A 37 5.32 4.48 10.77
C SER A 37 4.43 3.95 11.90
N PHE A 38 4.28 4.70 13.00
CA PHE A 38 3.49 4.28 14.16
C PHE A 38 1.98 4.14 13.86
N VAL A 39 1.47 4.84 12.85
CA VAL A 39 0.07 4.79 12.43
C VAL A 39 -0.13 4.11 11.08
N ALA A 40 0.89 3.41 10.56
CA ALA A 40 0.85 2.79 9.23
C ALA A 40 -0.30 1.78 9.03
N ILE A 41 -0.77 1.16 10.11
CA ILE A 41 -1.92 0.24 10.09
C ILE A 41 -3.18 0.84 10.72
N TYR A 42 -3.18 2.13 11.04
CA TYR A 42 -4.40 2.80 11.49
C TYR A 42 -5.35 2.94 10.31
N CYS A 43 -6.31 2.04 10.25
CA CYS A 43 -7.31 1.98 9.19
C CYS A 43 -8.57 1.30 9.71
N HIS A 44 -9.63 1.34 8.90
CA HIS A 44 -10.85 0.62 9.23
C HIS A 44 -10.61 -0.91 9.21
N PRO A 45 -11.19 -1.71 10.12
CA PRO A 45 -10.94 -3.17 10.15
C PRO A 45 -11.21 -3.90 8.83
N LEU A 46 -12.25 -3.48 8.10
CA LEU A 46 -12.55 -4.06 6.78
C LEU A 46 -11.48 -3.76 5.74
N GLU A 47 -10.91 -2.56 5.75
CA GLU A 47 -9.77 -2.23 4.90
C GLU A 47 -8.54 -3.01 5.32
N HIS A 48 -8.29 -3.16 6.63
CA HIS A 48 -7.21 -3.98 7.11
C HIS A 48 -7.30 -5.43 6.59
N ILE A 49 -8.49 -6.02 6.59
CA ILE A 49 -8.69 -7.39 6.09
C ILE A 49 -8.56 -7.43 4.56
N ILE A 50 -9.26 -6.55 3.85
CA ILE A 50 -9.42 -6.62 2.39
C ILE A 50 -8.20 -6.08 1.65
N CYS A 51 -7.65 -4.95 2.09
CA CYS A 51 -6.56 -4.26 1.41
C CYS A 51 -5.19 -4.58 2.01
N ASN A 52 -5.07 -4.94 3.29
CA ASN A 52 -3.74 -5.20 3.87
C ASN A 52 -3.45 -6.71 4.03
N ILE A 53 -4.27 -7.43 4.79
CA ILE A 53 -4.03 -8.86 5.08
C ILE A 53 -4.20 -9.72 3.83
N THR A 54 -5.30 -9.54 3.09
CA THR A 54 -5.61 -10.40 1.95
C THR A 54 -4.53 -10.32 0.86
N PRO A 55 -4.10 -9.14 0.38
CA PRO A 55 -3.08 -9.05 -0.66
C PRO A 55 -1.72 -9.60 -0.22
N LEU A 56 -1.34 -9.36 1.05
CA LEU A 56 -0.09 -9.86 1.63
C LEU A 56 -0.09 -11.41 1.70
N LEU A 57 -1.17 -12.04 2.13
CA LEU A 57 -1.20 -13.48 2.35
C LEU A 57 -1.60 -14.32 1.13
N LEU A 58 -2.36 -13.74 0.19
CA LEU A 58 -2.96 -14.51 -0.90
C LEU A 58 -1.92 -15.25 -1.75
N GLY A 59 -0.82 -14.58 -2.12
CA GLY A 59 0.26 -15.20 -2.90
C GLY A 59 0.88 -16.41 -2.20
N PRO A 60 1.46 -16.24 -0.99
CA PRO A 60 2.03 -17.35 -0.23
C PRO A 60 1.06 -18.52 0.02
N VAL A 61 -0.22 -18.22 0.30
CA VAL A 61 -1.27 -19.24 0.52
C VAL A 61 -1.58 -20.01 -0.76
N LEU A 62 -1.76 -19.32 -1.89
CA LEU A 62 -2.00 -19.97 -3.19
C LEU A 62 -0.84 -20.86 -3.62
N CYS A 63 0.39 -20.49 -3.28
CA CYS A 63 1.58 -21.31 -3.53
C CYS A 63 1.74 -22.50 -2.56
N GLY A 64 0.86 -22.66 -1.57
CA GLY A 64 0.97 -23.73 -0.58
C GLY A 64 2.24 -23.60 0.28
N SER A 65 2.69 -22.38 0.54
CA SER A 65 3.98 -22.12 1.19
C SER A 65 4.03 -22.67 2.62
N HIS A 66 5.21 -23.12 3.05
CA HIS A 66 5.43 -23.55 4.43
C HIS A 66 5.17 -22.39 5.42
N VAL A 67 4.66 -22.70 6.62
CA VAL A 67 4.30 -21.67 7.63
C VAL A 67 5.46 -20.75 8.00
N ALA A 68 6.69 -21.29 8.06
CA ALA A 68 7.88 -20.48 8.32
C ALA A 68 8.16 -19.47 7.19
N ALA A 69 7.95 -19.86 5.93
CA ALA A 69 8.10 -18.96 4.79
C ALA A 69 7.02 -17.87 4.78
N ILE A 70 5.78 -18.23 5.14
CA ILE A 70 4.70 -17.25 5.33
C ILE A 70 5.06 -16.27 6.46
N GLY A 71 5.61 -16.75 7.57
CA GLY A 71 6.06 -15.90 8.69
C GLY A 71 7.13 -14.89 8.27
N VAL A 72 8.14 -15.33 7.51
CA VAL A 72 9.17 -14.43 6.94
C VAL A 72 8.53 -13.43 5.97
N PHE A 73 7.59 -13.87 5.13
CA PHE A 73 6.91 -13.00 4.18
C PHE A 73 6.10 -11.90 4.88
N ILE A 74 5.36 -12.26 5.95
CA ILE A 74 4.64 -11.30 6.78
C ILE A 74 5.61 -10.30 7.42
N PHE A 75 6.72 -10.77 7.98
CA PHE A 75 7.72 -9.90 8.60
C PHE A 75 8.27 -8.87 7.61
N LEU A 76 8.64 -9.31 6.40
CA LEU A 76 9.12 -8.41 5.35
C LEU A 76 8.03 -7.42 4.91
N GLY A 77 6.78 -7.88 4.79
CA GLY A 77 5.63 -7.01 4.49
C GLY A 77 5.44 -5.93 5.56
N LEU A 78 5.52 -6.27 6.84
CA LEU A 78 5.41 -5.29 7.94
C LEU A 78 6.56 -4.29 7.94
N VAL A 79 7.80 -4.75 7.74
CA VAL A 79 8.96 -3.84 7.60
C VAL A 79 8.76 -2.89 6.43
N HIS A 80 8.30 -3.40 5.28
CA HIS A 80 8.00 -2.59 4.11
C HIS A 80 6.90 -1.55 4.40
N THR A 81 5.76 -1.96 4.99
CA THR A 81 4.69 -1.04 5.40
C THR A 81 5.22 0.05 6.32
N LEU A 82 6.04 -0.28 7.33
CA LEU A 82 6.61 0.73 8.22
C LEU A 82 7.57 1.68 7.50
N ALA A 83 8.35 1.18 6.54
CA ALA A 83 9.30 1.97 5.77
C ALA A 83 8.59 3.01 4.87
N VAL A 84 7.62 2.59 4.06
CA VAL A 84 6.86 3.46 3.13
C VAL A 84 5.91 4.45 3.83
N HIS A 85 5.76 4.36 5.15
CA HIS A 85 5.02 5.32 5.97
C HIS A 85 5.95 6.12 6.90
N SER A 86 7.27 5.99 6.77
CA SER A 86 8.21 6.62 7.71
C SER A 86 8.48 8.09 7.42
N GLY A 87 8.16 8.55 6.20
CA GLY A 87 8.58 9.85 5.67
C GLY A 87 10.07 9.93 5.32
N PHE A 88 10.79 8.80 5.31
CA PHE A 88 12.21 8.71 4.96
C PHE A 88 12.45 7.81 3.75
N TRP A 89 12.84 8.42 2.63
CA TRP A 89 13.00 7.71 1.35
C TRP A 89 14.32 6.95 1.16
N ILE A 90 14.97 6.54 2.25
CA ILE A 90 16.34 6.00 2.20
C ILE A 90 16.36 4.50 1.87
N CYS A 91 15.22 3.81 1.96
CA CYS A 91 15.05 2.37 1.66
C CYS A 91 13.58 2.02 1.34
N ASP A 92 12.78 2.96 0.85
CA ASP A 92 11.35 2.78 0.57
C ASP A 92 11.03 2.92 -0.92
N ASP A 93 9.76 3.15 -1.27
CA ASP A 93 9.25 3.28 -2.63
C ASP A 93 9.57 4.64 -3.30
N ASN A 94 10.63 5.33 -2.85
CA ASN A 94 11.05 6.67 -3.26
C ASN A 94 9.97 7.74 -3.00
N GLY A 95 9.18 7.57 -1.94
CA GLY A 95 8.10 8.49 -1.57
C GLY A 95 6.85 8.37 -2.44
N MET A 96 6.72 7.28 -3.22
CA MET A 96 5.52 7.02 -4.02
C MET A 96 4.27 6.97 -3.12
N HIS A 97 4.36 6.31 -1.97
CA HIS A 97 3.24 6.22 -1.04
C HIS A 97 2.97 7.53 -0.28
N ASP A 98 4.00 8.32 0.02
CA ASP A 98 3.79 9.68 0.57
C ASP A 98 3.01 10.56 -0.43
N GLU A 99 3.36 10.47 -1.71
CA GLU A 99 2.66 11.19 -2.78
C GLU A 99 1.21 10.72 -2.94
N HIS A 100 0.94 9.44 -2.69
CA HIS A 100 -0.40 8.88 -2.60
C HIS A 100 -1.21 9.54 -1.48
N HIS A 101 -0.68 9.58 -0.25
CA HIS A 101 -1.32 10.23 0.89
C HIS A 101 -1.54 11.74 0.70
N ALA A 102 -0.71 12.39 -0.12
CA ALA A 102 -0.84 13.81 -0.43
C ALA A 102 -1.95 14.09 -1.48
N LYS A 103 -2.09 13.23 -2.50
CA LYS A 103 -2.94 13.50 -3.67
C LYS A 103 -4.18 12.61 -3.79
N PHE A 104 -4.24 11.49 -3.09
CA PHE A 104 -5.35 10.51 -3.03
C PHE A 104 -5.81 9.91 -4.37
N THR A 105 -5.13 10.22 -5.47
CA THR A 105 -5.58 9.96 -6.85
C THR A 105 -4.50 9.35 -7.73
N VAL A 106 -3.38 8.97 -7.11
CA VAL A 106 -2.15 8.47 -7.74
C VAL A 106 -1.64 7.29 -6.92
N ASN A 107 -0.80 6.44 -7.49
CA ASN A 107 -0.04 5.41 -6.76
C ASN A 107 -0.92 4.48 -5.89
N TYR A 108 -1.79 3.69 -6.50
CA TYR A 108 -2.65 2.74 -5.80
C TYR A 108 -1.98 1.40 -5.49
N GLY A 109 -0.88 1.06 -6.16
CA GLY A 109 -0.15 -0.20 -6.05
C GLY A 109 0.96 -0.15 -4.99
N VAL A 110 1.50 -1.33 -4.70
CA VAL A 110 2.60 -1.51 -3.74
C VAL A 110 3.95 -1.28 -4.40
N LEU A 111 4.09 -1.73 -5.65
CA LEU A 111 5.31 -1.63 -6.46
C LEU A 111 5.26 -0.50 -7.49
N GLY A 112 4.08 0.07 -7.73
CA GLY A 112 3.84 1.07 -8.77
C GLY A 112 3.82 0.52 -10.20
N VAL A 113 3.91 -0.80 -10.39
CA VAL A 113 3.91 -1.43 -11.73
C VAL A 113 2.56 -1.22 -12.41
N LEU A 114 1.47 -1.48 -11.69
CA LEU A 114 0.13 -1.23 -12.22
C LEU A 114 -0.15 0.27 -12.34
N ASP A 115 0.40 1.10 -11.46
CA ASP A 115 0.29 2.55 -11.60
C ASP A 115 0.97 3.08 -12.86
N MET A 116 2.12 2.53 -13.23
CA MET A 116 2.78 2.88 -14.50
C MET A 116 1.90 2.47 -15.69
N TRP A 117 1.28 1.29 -15.64
CA TRP A 117 0.40 0.83 -16.71
C TRP A 117 -0.88 1.66 -16.83
N TYR A 118 -1.51 2.02 -15.70
CA TYR A 118 -2.74 2.82 -15.67
C TYR A 118 -2.49 4.34 -15.72
N GLY A 119 -1.23 4.79 -15.77
CA GLY A 119 -0.84 6.19 -15.85
C GLY A 119 -0.98 6.99 -14.55
N THR A 120 -1.17 6.31 -13.42
CA THR A 120 -1.35 6.88 -12.07
C THR A 120 -0.04 6.98 -11.28
N TYR A 121 1.09 6.53 -11.84
CA TYR A 121 2.40 6.58 -11.16
C TYR A 121 2.94 8.01 -11.04
N ARG A 122 3.23 8.48 -9.84
CA ARG A 122 3.81 9.80 -9.54
C ARG A 122 4.82 9.69 -8.42
N LEU A 123 5.84 10.54 -8.46
CA LEU A 123 6.79 10.71 -7.36
C LEU A 123 6.73 12.14 -6.84
N PRO A 124 7.08 12.35 -5.56
CA PRO A 124 7.15 13.69 -4.99
C PRO A 124 8.29 14.49 -5.62
N ALA A 125 8.16 15.82 -5.63
CA ALA A 125 9.18 16.70 -6.18
C ALA A 125 10.50 16.56 -5.37
N GLY A 126 11.58 16.17 -6.05
CA GLY A 126 12.89 15.96 -5.41
C GLY A 126 13.20 14.50 -5.06
N ALA A 127 12.27 13.55 -5.28
CA ALA A 127 12.62 12.14 -5.36
C ALA A 127 13.59 11.96 -6.54
N ALA A 128 14.73 11.31 -6.31
CA ALA A 128 15.79 11.21 -7.30
C ALA A 128 15.30 10.52 -8.59
N GLY A 129 15.26 11.25 -9.71
CA GLY A 129 15.00 10.68 -11.04
C GLY A 129 14.03 11.44 -11.94
N GLY A 130 14.11 12.77 -11.99
CA GLY A 130 13.55 13.58 -13.09
C GLY A 130 14.56 13.81 -14.20
#